data_AF-A0A4Q3W5V1-F1
#
_entry.id   AF-A0A4Q3W5V1-F1
#
_cell.length_a   1.000
_cell.length_b   1.000
_cell.length_c   1.000
_cell.angle_alpha   90.00
_cell.angle_beta   90.00
_cell.angle_gamma   90.00
#
_symmetry.space_group_name_H-M   'P 1'
#
loop_
_entity.id
_entity.type
_entity.pdbx_description
1 polymer ?
#
loop_
_entity_poly.entity_id
_entity_poly.type
_entity_poly.pdbx_seq_one_letter_code
_entity_poly.pdbx_strand_id
1 'polypeptide(L)'
;MTAEIEYTGNLRCKCTHLQSGSEIETDAPTDNRGKGERFSPTDSVCVALATCMITTMGIRATDMGIELKGSKLGVTKHMLSDPRRIGAIDVVLDLTTAAPIEDKES
;
A
#
# COMPACT_ATOMS: atom_id res chain seq x y z
N MET A 1 -19.17 -11.17 1.36
CA MET A 1 -18.37 -10.04 1.90
C MET A 1 -16.90 -10.33 1.63
N THR A 2 -16.06 -9.31 1.47
CA THR A 2 -14.62 -9.51 1.25
C THR A 2 -13.83 -9.50 2.55
N ALA A 3 -14.16 -8.55 3.44
CA ALA A 3 -13.55 -8.43 4.75
C ALA A 3 -14.62 -8.10 5.80
N GLU A 4 -14.34 -8.46 7.04
CA GLU A 4 -15.06 -8.03 8.25
C GLU A 4 -14.20 -7.00 9.00
N ILE A 5 -14.84 -5.98 9.58
CA ILE A 5 -14.15 -4.88 10.26
C ILE A 5 -14.80 -4.65 11.62
N GLU A 6 -13.99 -4.75 12.68
CA GLU A 6 -14.39 -4.44 14.05
C GLU A 6 -13.71 -3.14 14.51
N TYR A 7 -14.50 -2.18 14.97
CA TYR A 7 -13.98 -0.99 15.64
C TYR A 7 -13.71 -1.30 17.11
N THR A 8 -12.45 -1.45 17.49
CA THR A 8 -12.05 -1.90 18.83
C THR A 8 -11.94 -0.76 19.85
N GLY A 9 -12.44 0.43 19.51
CA GLY A 9 -12.26 1.66 20.30
C GLY A 9 -10.89 2.31 20.11
N ASN A 10 -10.68 3.46 20.76
CA ASN A 10 -9.44 4.24 20.69
C ASN A 10 -8.98 4.62 19.27
N LEU A 11 -9.93 4.81 18.35
CA LEU A 11 -9.65 5.10 16.94
C LEU A 11 -8.88 3.97 16.23
N ARG A 12 -9.06 2.72 16.68
CA ARG A 12 -8.49 1.50 16.09
C ARG A 12 -9.56 0.62 15.43
N CYS A 13 -9.21 0.04 14.29
CA CYS A 13 -9.99 -1.00 13.63
C CYS A 13 -9.16 -2.28 13.47
N LYS A 14 -9.79 -3.44 13.70
CA LYS A 14 -9.29 -4.76 13.33
C LYS A 14 -10.04 -5.23 12.08
N CYS A 15 -9.32 -5.60 11.03
CA CYS A 15 -9.91 -6.03 9.77
C CYS A 15 -9.49 -7.46 9.44
N THR A 16 -10.44 -8.33 9.13
CA THR A 16 -10.22 -9.74 8.79
C THR A 16 -10.61 -9.99 7.34
N HIS A 17 -9.68 -10.46 6.51
CA HIS A 17 -9.99 -10.90 5.15
C HIS A 17 -10.64 -12.30 5.19
N LEU A 18 -11.86 -12.43 4.71
CA LEU A 18 -12.68 -13.64 4.95
C LEU A 18 -12.15 -14.89 4.24
N GLN A 19 -11.52 -14.73 3.07
CA GLN A 19 -11.03 -15.87 2.30
C GLN A 19 -9.72 -16.43 2.86
N SER A 20 -8.77 -15.58 3.28
CA SER A 20 -7.46 -16.03 3.77
C SER A 20 -7.37 -16.11 5.30
N GLY A 21 -8.31 -15.51 6.03
CA GLY A 21 -8.23 -15.35 7.48
C GLY A 21 -7.15 -14.37 7.95
N SER A 22 -6.47 -13.68 7.04
CA SER A 22 -5.41 -12.72 7.40
C SER A 22 -5.98 -11.47 8.03
N GLU A 23 -5.30 -10.95 9.03
CA GLU A 23 -5.72 -9.77 9.78
C GLU A 23 -4.79 -8.58 9.50
N ILE A 24 -5.38 -7.38 9.44
CA ILE A 24 -4.66 -6.11 9.51
C ILE A 24 -5.30 -5.22 10.57
N GLU A 25 -4.50 -4.37 11.20
CA GLU A 25 -4.98 -3.35 12.14
C GLU A 25 -4.69 -1.96 11.58
N THR A 26 -5.58 -1.01 11.89
CA THR A 26 -5.35 0.40 11.58
C THR A 26 -5.62 1.30 12.77
N ASP A 27 -4.85 2.40 12.85
CA ASP A 27 -4.97 3.42 13.90
C ASP A 27 -5.11 4.81 13.32
N ALA A 28 -5.90 5.68 13.96
CA ALA A 28 -5.69 7.10 13.71
C ALA A 28 -4.22 7.49 14.06
N PRO A 29 -3.57 8.34 13.25
CA PRO A 29 -2.20 8.76 13.50
C PRO A 29 -2.13 9.72 14.70
N THR A 30 -0.93 9.91 15.26
CA THR A 30 -0.70 10.78 16.44
C THR A 30 -1.01 12.24 16.17
N ASP A 31 -0.86 12.69 14.92
CA ASP A 31 -1.25 14.02 14.46
C ASP A 31 -2.77 14.18 14.24
N ASN A 32 -3.55 13.11 14.43
CA ASN A 32 -5.00 13.10 14.31
C ASN A 32 -5.69 12.26 15.41
N ARG A 33 -5.32 12.52 16.67
CA ARG A 33 -5.95 12.01 17.91
C ARG A 33 -5.76 10.52 18.22
N GLY A 34 -5.06 9.75 17.39
CA GLY A 34 -4.83 8.34 17.64
C GLY A 34 -3.46 8.03 18.21
N LYS A 35 -3.17 6.74 18.37
CA LYS A 35 -1.90 6.26 18.95
C LYS A 35 -0.78 6.11 17.92
N GLY A 36 -1.12 5.99 16.64
CA GLY A 36 -0.15 5.77 15.56
C GLY A 36 0.72 4.52 15.74
N GLU A 37 0.22 3.47 16.42
CA GLU A 37 0.96 2.22 16.65
C GLU A 37 0.84 1.25 15.47
N ARG A 38 -0.05 1.55 14.53
CA ARG A 38 -0.36 0.80 13.31
C ARG A 38 -0.47 1.76 12.13
N PHE A 39 -0.53 1.22 10.92
CA PHE A 39 -0.86 2.01 9.73
C PHE A 39 -2.17 2.76 9.94
N SER A 40 -2.23 4.03 9.56
CA SER A 40 -3.52 4.72 9.52
C SER A 40 -4.35 4.29 8.34
N PRO A 41 -5.69 4.50 8.36
CA PRO A 41 -6.52 4.24 7.19
C PRO A 41 -5.97 4.92 5.92
N THR A 42 -5.43 6.13 6.05
CA THR A 42 -4.79 6.83 4.91
C THR A 42 -3.44 6.24 4.50
N ASP A 43 -2.66 5.68 5.43
CA ASP A 43 -1.44 4.93 5.06
C ASP A 43 -1.81 3.65 4.32
N SER A 44 -2.85 2.94 4.78
CA SER A 44 -3.36 1.74 4.12
C SER A 44 -3.80 2.02 2.68
N VAL A 45 -4.40 3.18 2.39
CA VAL A 45 -4.70 3.60 1.01
C VAL A 45 -3.42 3.77 0.19
N CYS A 46 -2.40 4.41 0.75
CA CYS A 46 -1.13 4.66 0.06
C CYS A 46 -0.36 3.36 -0.19
N VAL A 47 -0.33 2.46 0.80
CA VAL A 47 0.26 1.12 0.67
C VAL A 47 -0.51 0.30 -0.36
N ALA A 48 -1.85 0.30 -0.31
CA ALA A 48 -2.69 -0.42 -1.27
C ALA A 48 -2.41 0.02 -2.71
N LEU A 49 -2.27 1.33 -2.95
CA LEU A 49 -1.88 1.86 -4.26
C LEU A 49 -0.52 1.29 -4.71
N ALA A 50 0.52 1.43 -3.90
CA ALA A 50 1.86 0.98 -4.25
C ALA A 50 1.94 -0.54 -4.46
N THR A 51 1.29 -1.33 -3.60
CA THR A 51 1.21 -2.78 -3.76
C THR A 51 0.44 -3.17 -5.02
N CYS A 52 -0.64 -2.45 -5.34
CA CYS A 52 -1.40 -2.69 -6.57
C CYS A 52 -0.53 -2.43 -7.82
N MET A 53 0.26 -1.34 -7.81
CA MET A 53 1.20 -1.02 -8.90
C MET A 53 2.22 -2.15 -9.13
N ILE A 54 2.98 -2.54 -8.09
CA ILE A 54 4.04 -3.56 -8.27
C ILE A 54 3.47 -4.94 -8.57
N THR A 55 2.32 -5.31 -8.03
CA THR A 55 1.66 -6.59 -8.39
C THR A 55 1.21 -6.57 -9.84
N THR A 56 0.61 -5.48 -10.33
CA THR A 56 0.20 -5.34 -11.73
C THR A 56 1.41 -5.39 -12.67
N MET A 57 2.49 -4.68 -12.31
CA MET A 57 3.76 -4.73 -13.05
C MET A 57 4.36 -6.14 -13.03
N GLY A 58 4.31 -6.85 -11.90
CA GLY A 58 4.79 -8.22 -11.76
C GLY A 58 4.03 -9.21 -12.65
N ILE A 59 2.72 -9.05 -12.79
CA ILE A 59 1.91 -9.85 -13.74
C ILE A 59 2.44 -9.64 -15.16
N ARG A 60 2.59 -8.39 -15.60
CA ARG A 60 3.09 -8.10 -16.95
C ARG A 60 4.53 -8.54 -17.17
N ALA A 61 5.40 -8.33 -16.19
CA ALA A 61 6.80 -8.76 -16.24
C ALA A 61 6.92 -10.28 -16.36
N THR A 62 6.04 -11.03 -15.67
CA THR A 62 5.98 -12.49 -15.78
C THR A 62 5.68 -12.94 -17.21
N ASP A 63 4.71 -12.30 -17.89
CA ASP A 63 4.42 -12.58 -19.32
C ASP A 63 5.60 -12.29 -20.24
N MET A 64 6.50 -11.39 -19.82
CA MET A 64 7.73 -11.02 -20.53
C MET A 64 8.93 -11.90 -20.13
N GLY A 65 8.76 -12.85 -19.21
CA GLY A 65 9.86 -13.67 -18.68
C GLY A 65 10.83 -12.91 -17.76
N ILE A 66 10.40 -11.79 -17.17
CA ILE A 66 11.19 -10.94 -16.27
C ILE A 66 10.71 -11.15 -14.83
N GLU A 67 11.63 -11.40 -13.90
CA GLU A 67 11.34 -11.49 -12.46
C GLU A 67 11.69 -10.16 -11.76
N LEU A 68 10.70 -9.55 -11.08
CA LEU A 68 10.86 -8.30 -10.31
C LEU A 68 11.15 -8.52 -8.82
N LYS A 69 11.48 -9.75 -8.42
CA LYS A 69 11.70 -10.13 -7.03
C LYS A 69 12.85 -9.32 -6.43
N GLY A 70 12.62 -8.77 -5.23
CA GLY A 70 13.59 -7.93 -4.54
C GLY A 70 13.41 -6.43 -4.77
N SER A 71 12.55 -6.03 -5.72
CA SER A 71 12.17 -4.63 -5.91
C SER A 71 11.60 -4.01 -4.64
N LYS A 72 11.88 -2.73 -4.41
CA LYS A 72 11.43 -1.98 -3.24
C LYS A 72 10.64 -0.75 -3.68
N LEU A 73 9.58 -0.44 -2.95
CA LEU A 73 8.77 0.74 -3.19
C LEU A 73 8.77 1.62 -1.94
N GLY A 74 9.02 2.91 -2.13
CA GLY A 74 8.82 3.95 -1.13
C GLY A 74 7.53 4.70 -1.41
N VAL A 75 6.79 5.08 -0.37
CA VAL A 75 5.53 5.83 -0.51
C VAL A 75 5.53 7.02 0.44
N THR A 76 5.23 8.19 -0.10
CA THR A 76 5.04 9.43 0.66
C THR A 76 3.65 9.97 0.38
N LYS A 77 2.88 10.27 1.42
CA LYS A 77 1.56 10.90 1.29
C LYS A 77 1.65 12.37 1.67
N HIS A 78 0.94 13.22 0.94
CA HIS A 78 0.80 14.65 1.23
C HIS A 78 -0.63 14.91 1.69
N MET A 79 -0.80 15.32 2.95
CA MET A 79 -2.12 15.58 3.52
C MET A 79 -2.51 17.05 3.34
N LEU A 80 -3.75 17.30 2.95
CA LEU A 80 -4.35 18.63 2.95
C LEU A 80 -5.28 18.76 4.16
N SER A 81 -5.37 19.97 4.70
CA SER A 81 -6.33 20.34 5.75
C SER A 81 -7.66 20.82 5.13
N ASP A 82 -8.71 20.84 5.96
CA ASP A 82 -10.01 21.50 5.69
C ASP A 82 -10.73 21.09 4.38
N PRO A 83 -11.36 19.90 4.32
CA PRO A 83 -11.29 18.79 5.28
C PRO A 83 -10.01 17.97 5.12
N ARG A 84 -9.57 17.32 6.21
CA ARG A 84 -8.38 16.46 6.23
C ARG A 84 -8.51 15.31 5.22
N ARG A 85 -7.66 15.29 4.21
CA ARG A 85 -7.65 14.27 3.14
C ARG A 85 -6.27 14.12 2.51
N ILE A 86 -6.06 13.05 1.76
CA ILE A 86 -4.87 12.89 0.93
C ILE A 86 -4.99 13.86 -0.25
N GLY A 87 -4.00 14.73 -0.44
CA GLY A 87 -3.88 15.63 -1.59
C GLY A 87 -3.03 15.06 -2.72
N ALA A 88 -1.96 14.35 -2.37
CA ALA A 88 -1.09 13.66 -3.33
C ALA A 88 -0.43 12.43 -2.69
N ILE A 89 -0.02 11.49 -3.54
CA ILE A 89 0.74 10.30 -3.15
C ILE A 89 1.90 10.17 -4.13
N ASP A 90 3.12 10.21 -3.60
CA ASP A 90 4.33 9.93 -4.37
C ASP A 90 4.73 8.48 -4.12
N VAL A 91 4.98 7.73 -5.19
CA VAL A 91 5.49 6.36 -5.14
C VAL A 91 6.82 6.32 -5.87
N VAL A 92 7.88 5.96 -5.15
CA VAL A 92 9.23 5.76 -5.70
C VAL A 92 9.45 4.26 -5.87
N LEU A 93 9.71 3.84 -7.11
CA LEU A 93 9.95 2.44 -7.44
C LEU A 93 11.45 2.21 -7.67
N ASP A 94 12.05 1.35 -6.85
CA ASP A 94 13.39 0.82 -7.04
C ASP A 94 13.26 -0.63 -7.51
N LEU A 95 13.34 -0.82 -8.84
CA LEU A 95 13.07 -2.09 -9.50
C LEU A 95 14.35 -2.90 -9.65
N THR A 96 14.29 -4.15 -9.21
CA THR A 96 15.39 -5.12 -9.35
C THR A 96 15.02 -6.17 -10.38
N THR A 97 15.94 -6.44 -11.30
CA THR A 97 15.84 -7.53 -12.27
C THR A 97 17.10 -8.38 -12.27
N ALA A 98 16.98 -9.66 -12.64
CA ALA A 98 18.12 -10.56 -12.73
C ALA A 98 19.09 -10.21 -13.88
N ALA A 99 18.58 -9.57 -14.93
CA ALA A 99 19.33 -9.09 -16.08
C ALA A 99 18.86 -7.69 -16.47
N PRO A 100 19.69 -6.86 -17.12
CA PRO A 100 19.26 -5.60 -17.70
C PRO A 100 18.07 -5.83 -18.62
N ILE A 101 17.04 -5.00 -18.48
CA ILE A 101 15.94 -5.00 -19.44
C ILE A 101 16.45 -4.24 -20.67
N GLU A 102 16.49 -4.91 -21.82
CA GLU A 102 16.71 -4.22 -23.09
C GLU A 102 15.47 -3.38 -23.40
N ASP A 103 15.68 -2.08 -23.67
CA ASP A 103 14.62 -1.23 -24.17
C ASP A 103 14.14 -1.79 -25.51
N LYS A 104 12.93 -2.34 -25.52
CA LYS A 104 12.19 -2.48 -26.77
C LYS A 104 11.67 -1.09 -27.07
N GLU A 105 12.35 -0.38 -27.99
CA GLU A 105 11.87 0.89 -28.53
C GLU A 105 10.36 0.76 -28.85
N SER A 106 9.58 1.68 -28.30
CA SER A 106 8.12 1.72 -28.40
C SER A 106 7.65 2.18 -29.78
#